data_AF-A0AAV7IWU2-F1
#
_entry.id   AF-A0AAV7IWU2-F1
#
_cell.length_a   1.000
_cell.length_b   1.000
_cell.length_c   1.000
_cell.angle_alpha   90.00
_cell.angle_beta   90.00
_cell.angle_gamma   90.00
#
_symmetry.space_group_name_H-M   'P 1'
#
loop_
_entity.id
_entity.type
_entity.pdbx_description
1 polymer ?
#
loop_
_entity_poly.entity_id
_entity_poly.type
_entity_poly.pdbx_seq_one_letter_code
_entity_poly.pdbx_strand_id
1 'polypeptide(L)'
;MRRFGGLEGDNCSPSLFPFILHLTELFKTTDISVGEFLKNTPYAIVVFDEHDDFDNKLIDLVPTSWIIINEDDEECLYQYPPIEIARTQLTKWLKELKKPDKNWTSHQVEVKLRAHDYKQGLRRLQRAFTTAQAASESEDSYKPTL
;
A
#
# COMPACT_ATOMS: atom_id res chain seq x y z
N MET A 1 -13.00 -33.81 52.50
CA MET A 1 -14.19 -33.29 51.76
C MET A 1 -13.69 -32.12 50.91
N ARG A 2 -13.65 -32.23 49.56
CA ARG A 2 -14.66 -31.70 48.59
C ARG A 2 -15.04 -30.24 48.92
N ARG A 3 -15.00 -29.23 48.04
CA ARG A 3 -15.03 -29.16 46.55
C ARG A 3 -15.05 -27.66 46.11
N PHE A 4 -14.57 -27.37 44.88
CA PHE A 4 -14.94 -26.29 43.91
C PHE A 4 -14.84 -24.81 44.33
N GLY A 5 -14.57 -23.82 43.48
CA GLY A 5 -14.29 -23.65 42.03
C GLY A 5 -13.92 -22.14 41.85
N GLY A 6 -13.09 -21.73 40.90
CA GLY A 6 -13.49 -21.23 39.58
C GLY A 6 -13.58 -19.68 39.53
N LEU A 7 -13.25 -19.11 38.35
CA LEU A 7 -13.31 -17.69 37.90
C LEU A 7 -12.01 -16.88 38.09
N GLU A 8 -11.20 -16.66 37.04
CA GLU A 8 -11.33 -15.67 35.94
C GLU A 8 -10.91 -14.25 36.36
N GLY A 9 -10.08 -13.60 35.54
CA GLY A 9 -9.80 -12.17 35.67
C GLY A 9 -8.38 -11.77 35.32
N ASP A 10 -8.15 -11.58 34.02
CA ASP A 10 -7.15 -10.76 33.35
C ASP A 10 -6.20 -9.91 34.21
N ASN A 11 -4.89 -10.20 34.11
CA ASN A 11 -3.88 -9.16 34.22
C ASN A 11 -3.24 -8.98 32.85
N CYS A 12 -3.69 -7.91 32.22
CA CYS A 12 -3.29 -7.43 30.93
C CYS A 12 -1.83 -6.96 30.94
N SER A 13 -1.14 -7.29 29.84
CA SER A 13 0.02 -6.61 29.28
C SER A 13 1.40 -6.82 29.95
N PRO A 14 2.32 -7.38 29.16
CA PRO A 14 3.50 -6.59 28.85
C PRO A 14 3.77 -6.53 27.34
N SER A 15 3.91 -5.29 26.86
CA SER A 15 4.75 -4.94 25.71
C SER A 15 4.48 -5.68 24.39
N LEU A 16 3.41 -5.31 23.71
CA LEU A 16 3.37 -5.34 22.25
C LEU A 16 3.06 -3.91 21.82
N PHE A 17 4.04 -3.28 21.18
CA PHE A 17 3.97 -2.10 20.30
C PHE A 17 5.20 -1.22 20.55
N PRO A 18 6.26 -1.46 19.76
CA PRO A 18 6.87 -0.34 19.07
C PRO A 18 6.94 -0.68 17.58
N PHE A 19 5.78 -0.87 16.95
CA PHE A 19 5.71 -1.02 15.49
C PHE A 19 4.58 -0.18 14.86
N ILE A 20 4.09 0.82 15.58
CA ILE A 20 3.47 1.99 14.95
C ILE A 20 4.64 2.92 14.60
N LEU A 21 5.47 2.48 13.65
CA LEU A 21 6.27 3.42 12.88
C LEU A 21 5.23 4.19 12.06
N HIS A 22 4.97 5.40 12.53
CA HIS A 22 4.25 6.45 11.82
C HIS A 22 4.52 6.31 10.32
N LEU A 23 3.50 5.97 9.53
CA LEU A 23 3.61 5.89 8.07
C LEU A 23 4.19 7.19 7.48
N THR A 24 4.02 8.32 8.17
CA THR A 24 4.57 9.61 7.77
C THR A 24 6.09 9.70 7.83
N GLU A 25 6.78 8.90 8.66
CA GLU A 25 8.26 8.91 8.71
C GLU A 25 8.92 7.89 7.77
N LEU A 26 8.18 6.90 7.26
CA LEU A 26 8.71 5.89 6.34
C LEU A 26 8.80 6.40 4.89
N PHE A 27 8.19 7.55 4.60
CA PHE A 27 8.25 8.24 3.30
C PHE A 27 9.20 9.45 3.32
N LYS A 28 10.11 9.55 4.31
CA LYS A 28 11.18 10.56 4.27
C LYS A 28 11.92 10.40 2.94
N THR A 29 11.72 11.40 2.09
CA THR A 29 12.33 11.62 0.79
C THR A 29 13.82 11.43 0.92
N THR A 30 14.29 10.24 0.57
CA THR A 30 15.67 10.06 0.19
C THR A 30 15.88 10.83 -1.11
N ASP A 31 16.97 11.57 -1.25
CA ASP A 31 17.42 12.28 -2.48
C ASP A 31 17.77 11.30 -3.63
N ILE A 32 17.01 10.22 -3.76
CA ILE A 32 17.17 9.15 -4.74
C ILE A 32 16.04 9.34 -5.74
N SER A 33 16.39 9.50 -7.02
CA SER A 33 15.38 9.59 -8.08
C SER A 33 14.47 8.36 -8.06
N VAL A 34 13.20 8.52 -8.39
CA VAL A 34 12.25 7.40 -8.40
C VAL A 34 12.72 6.26 -9.32
N GLY A 35 13.47 6.58 -10.39
CA GLY A 35 14.07 5.58 -11.27
C GLY A 35 15.13 4.73 -10.58
N GLU A 36 16.01 5.35 -9.80
CA GLU A 36 16.98 4.63 -8.99
C GLU A 36 16.31 3.88 -7.83
N PHE A 37 15.22 4.44 -7.28
CA PHE A 37 14.37 3.75 -6.33
C PHE A 37 13.82 2.48 -6.97
N LEU A 38 13.10 2.51 -8.09
CA LEU A 38 12.50 1.30 -8.66
C LEU A 38 13.49 0.25 -9.20
N LYS A 39 14.78 0.62 -9.31
CA LYS A 39 15.84 -0.26 -9.81
C LYS A 39 15.93 -1.56 -9.00
N ASN A 40 16.10 -2.68 -9.71
CA ASN A 40 16.30 -4.02 -9.15
C ASN A 40 15.13 -4.59 -8.32
N THR A 41 13.94 -4.00 -8.40
CA THR A 41 12.73 -4.55 -7.78
C THR A 41 11.64 -4.74 -8.83
N PRO A 42 11.07 -5.95 -8.98
CA PRO A 42 10.05 -6.22 -9.99
C PRO A 42 8.66 -5.70 -9.62
N TYR A 43 8.40 -5.38 -8.35
CA TYR A 43 7.11 -4.89 -7.89
C TYR A 43 7.24 -3.59 -7.11
N ALA A 44 6.19 -2.77 -7.17
CA ALA A 44 6.01 -1.57 -6.39
C ALA A 44 4.58 -1.49 -5.85
N ILE A 45 4.43 -0.81 -4.71
CA ILE A 45 3.13 -0.41 -4.19
C ILE A 45 2.96 1.05 -4.55
N VAL A 46 1.86 1.33 -5.24
CA VAL A 46 1.52 2.65 -5.72
C VAL A 46 0.24 3.14 -5.05
N VAL A 47 0.15 4.46 -4.94
CA VAL A 47 -1.05 5.17 -4.51
C VAL A 47 -1.53 5.98 -5.70
N PHE A 48 -2.81 5.86 -6.05
CA PHE A 48 -3.40 6.67 -7.10
C PHE A 48 -3.79 8.03 -6.52
N ASP A 49 -3.72 9.06 -7.36
CA ASP A 49 -4.24 10.39 -6.98
C ASP A 49 -5.78 10.39 -6.86
N GLU A 50 -6.42 9.44 -7.56
CA GLU A 50 -7.84 9.14 -7.45
C GLU A 50 -8.18 8.50 -6.08
N HIS A 51 -9.35 8.88 -5.55
CA HIS A 51 -9.90 8.34 -4.31
C HIS A 51 -11.09 7.43 -4.63
N ASP A 52 -11.41 6.49 -3.74
CA ASP A 52 -12.62 5.68 -3.85
C ASP A 52 -13.89 6.46 -3.45
N ASP A 53 -15.04 5.80 -3.54
CA ASP A 53 -16.35 6.37 -3.17
C ASP A 53 -16.44 6.82 -1.69
N PHE A 54 -15.46 6.43 -0.86
CA PHE A 54 -15.36 6.74 0.56
C PHE A 54 -14.19 7.69 0.88
N ASP A 55 -13.64 8.37 -0.14
CA ASP A 55 -12.50 9.28 -0.02
C ASP A 55 -11.22 8.61 0.52
N ASN A 56 -11.12 7.28 0.39
CA ASN A 56 -9.89 6.58 0.71
C ASN A 56 -8.94 6.60 -0.49
N LYS A 57 -7.66 6.77 -0.19
CA LYS A 57 -6.60 6.60 -1.18
C LYS A 57 -6.63 5.18 -1.75
N LEU A 58 -6.67 5.08 -3.07
CA LEU A 58 -6.55 3.82 -3.77
C LEU A 58 -5.08 3.36 -3.74
N ILE A 59 -4.83 2.15 -3.26
CA ILE A 59 -3.48 1.58 -3.14
C ILE A 59 -3.45 0.22 -3.85
N ASP A 60 -2.45 -0.03 -4.68
CA ASP A 60 -2.31 -1.31 -5.38
C ASP A 60 -0.85 -1.79 -5.50
N LEU A 61 -0.67 -3.08 -5.76
CA LEU A 61 0.61 -3.73 -6.05
C LEU A 61 0.75 -3.92 -7.58
N VAL A 62 1.77 -3.29 -8.14
CA VAL A 62 1.98 -3.25 -9.59
C VAL A 62 3.39 -3.71 -9.97
N PRO A 63 3.62 -4.19 -11.19
CA PRO A 63 4.96 -4.45 -11.70
C PRO A 63 5.65 -3.11 -11.94
N THR A 64 6.94 -3.02 -11.62
CA THR A 64 7.71 -1.79 -11.88
C THR A 64 7.81 -1.48 -13.37
N SER A 65 7.68 -2.49 -14.23
CA SER A 65 7.63 -2.32 -15.68
C SER A 65 6.39 -1.58 -16.18
N TRP A 66 5.37 -1.38 -15.35
CA TRP A 66 4.14 -0.64 -15.70
C TRP A 66 4.24 0.82 -15.30
N ILE A 67 5.30 1.21 -14.61
CA ILE A 67 5.55 2.58 -14.16
C ILE A 67 6.47 3.25 -15.16
N ILE A 68 5.99 4.34 -15.75
CA ILE A 68 6.75 5.27 -16.57
C ILE A 68 7.11 6.44 -15.65
N ILE A 69 8.39 6.77 -15.61
CA ILE A 69 8.88 7.91 -14.86
C ILE A 69 9.13 9.02 -15.88
N ASN A 70 8.46 10.15 -15.68
CA ASN A 70 8.79 11.36 -16.42
C ASN A 70 9.93 12.06 -15.68
N GLU A 71 11.13 12.05 -16.27
CA GLU A 71 12.34 12.61 -15.63
C GLU A 71 12.26 14.13 -15.47
N ASP A 72 11.44 14.81 -16.29
CA ASP A 72 11.32 16.26 -16.30
C ASP A 72 10.40 16.81 -15.20
N ASP A 73 9.33 16.07 -14.87
CA ASP A 73 8.27 16.53 -13.95
C ASP A 73 8.24 15.77 -12.62
N GLU A 74 9.16 14.82 -12.40
CA GLU A 74 9.16 13.86 -11.27
C GLU A 74 7.86 13.05 -11.12
N GLU A 75 6.96 13.13 -12.11
CA GLU A 75 5.69 12.43 -12.11
C GLU A 75 5.87 10.96 -12.50
N CYS A 76 5.16 10.09 -11.78
CA CYS A 76 5.07 8.68 -12.10
C CYS A 76 3.71 8.39 -12.73
N LEU A 77 3.76 7.81 -13.93
CA LEU A 77 2.58 7.35 -14.64
C LEU A 77 2.52 5.82 -14.60
N TYR A 78 1.33 5.31 -14.29
CA TYR A 78 1.04 3.89 -14.26
C TYR A 78 0.20 3.47 -15.46
N GLN A 79 0.67 2.49 -16.23
CA GLN A 79 -0.07 1.94 -17.35
C GLN A 79 -0.99 0.81 -16.89
N TYR A 80 -2.31 1.00 -17.04
CA TYR A 80 -3.33 0.03 -16.65
C TYR A 80 -3.99 -0.63 -17.87
N PRO A 81 -4.16 -1.96 -17.87
CA PRO A 81 -4.90 -2.63 -18.93
C PRO A 81 -6.38 -2.23 -18.92
N PRO A 82 -7.08 -2.33 -20.06
CA PRO A 82 -8.53 -2.15 -20.11
C PRO A 82 -9.25 -3.01 -19.06
N ILE A 83 -10.18 -2.39 -18.32
CA ILE A 83 -10.84 -2.98 -17.14
C ILE A 83 -11.48 -4.35 -17.43
N GLU A 84 -12.04 -4.51 -18.62
CA GLU A 84 -12.70 -5.74 -19.09
C GLU A 84 -11.73 -6.93 -19.10
N ILE A 85 -10.48 -6.70 -19.52
CA ILE A 85 -9.44 -7.71 -19.61
C ILE A 85 -8.77 -7.90 -18.25
N ALA A 86 -8.56 -6.79 -17.52
CA ALA A 86 -7.96 -6.78 -16.19
C ALA A 86 -8.70 -7.74 -15.24
N ARG A 87 -10.04 -7.74 -15.26
CA ARG A 87 -10.88 -8.60 -14.42
C ARG A 87 -10.53 -10.10 -14.47
N THR A 88 -10.00 -10.58 -15.59
CA THR A 88 -9.69 -12.01 -15.77
C THR A 88 -8.18 -12.30 -15.83
N GLN A 89 -7.38 -11.35 -16.32
CA GLN A 89 -5.96 -11.58 -16.59
C GLN A 89 -5.00 -10.91 -15.60
N LEU A 90 -5.46 -9.91 -14.83
CA LEU A 90 -4.58 -9.05 -14.03
C LEU A 90 -3.67 -9.86 -13.11
N THR A 91 -4.23 -10.76 -12.29
CA THR A 91 -3.46 -11.61 -11.37
C THR A 91 -2.41 -12.45 -12.09
N LYS A 92 -2.72 -12.95 -13.30
CA LYS A 92 -1.77 -13.72 -14.10
C LYS A 92 -0.64 -12.81 -14.59
N TRP A 93 -0.97 -11.67 -15.17
CA TRP A 93 -0.01 -10.72 -15.71
C TRP A 93 0.90 -10.10 -14.66
N LEU A 94 0.38 -9.84 -13.46
CA LEU A 94 1.18 -9.41 -12.31
C LEU A 94 2.25 -10.45 -11.98
N LYS A 95 1.86 -11.73 -11.86
CA LYS A 95 2.79 -12.82 -11.53
C LYS A 95 3.81 -13.10 -12.65
N GLU A 96 3.40 -12.95 -13.90
CA GLU A 96 4.25 -13.14 -15.08
C GLU A 96 5.10 -11.90 -15.40
N LEU A 97 4.92 -10.78 -14.70
CA LEU A 97 5.57 -9.50 -14.98
C LEU A 97 5.42 -9.10 -16.46
N LYS A 98 4.23 -9.35 -17.04
CA LYS A 98 3.93 -8.99 -18.44
C LYS A 98 4.25 -7.52 -18.65
N LYS A 99 4.88 -7.14 -19.76
CA LYS A 99 5.09 -5.73 -20.09
C LYS A 99 3.78 -5.06 -20.50
N PRO A 100 3.60 -3.77 -20.19
CA PRO A 100 2.40 -3.05 -20.60
C PRO A 100 2.32 -2.97 -22.13
N ASP A 101 1.10 -3.02 -22.67
CA ASP A 101 0.88 -2.82 -24.10
C ASP A 101 0.76 -1.33 -24.41
N LYS A 102 1.12 -0.93 -25.63
CA LYS A 102 1.19 0.49 -26.05
C LYS A 102 -0.15 1.23 -26.00
N ASN A 103 -1.26 0.49 -25.93
CA ASN A 103 -2.63 1.02 -25.91
C ASN A 103 -3.23 1.09 -24.50
N TRP A 104 -2.45 0.76 -23.46
CA TRP A 104 -2.91 0.87 -22.08
C TRP A 104 -2.98 2.34 -21.65
N THR A 105 -4.02 2.68 -20.90
CA THR A 105 -4.23 4.03 -20.37
C THR A 105 -3.22 4.31 -19.26
N SER A 106 -2.76 5.55 -19.18
CA SER A 106 -1.84 5.99 -18.13
C SER A 106 -2.57 6.79 -17.06
N HIS A 107 -2.27 6.52 -15.79
CA HIS A 107 -2.84 7.19 -14.63
C HIS A 107 -1.71 7.74 -13.76
N GLN A 108 -1.91 8.91 -13.15
CA GLN A 108 -0.93 9.46 -12.23
C GLN A 108 -0.92 8.66 -10.93
N VAL A 109 0.29 8.32 -10.47
CA VAL A 109 0.49 7.55 -9.25
C VAL A 109 1.68 8.06 -8.46
N GLU A 110 1.70 7.77 -7.17
CA GLU A 110 2.85 7.92 -6.30
C GLU A 110 3.40 6.55 -5.91
N VAL A 111 4.71 6.34 -6.04
CA VAL A 111 5.36 5.11 -5.63
C VAL A 111 5.69 5.16 -4.14
N LYS A 112 5.10 4.28 -3.33
CA LYS A 112 5.30 4.26 -1.87
C LYS A 112 6.32 3.23 -1.41
N LEU A 113 6.26 2.01 -1.94
CA LEU A 113 7.10 0.91 -1.48
C LEU A 113 7.54 0.03 -2.64
N ARG A 114 8.64 -0.71 -2.46
CA ARG A 114 9.13 -1.73 -3.41
C ARG A 114 8.90 -3.13 -2.89
N ALA A 115 8.92 -4.13 -3.77
CA ALA A 115 8.99 -5.53 -3.37
C ALA A 115 9.80 -6.36 -4.36
N HIS A 116 10.58 -7.31 -3.82
CA HIS A 116 11.43 -8.20 -4.60
C HIS A 116 10.65 -9.38 -5.20
N ASP A 117 9.49 -9.70 -4.64
CA ASP A 117 8.62 -10.78 -5.09
C ASP A 117 7.14 -10.48 -4.79
N TYR A 118 6.25 -11.20 -5.47
CA TYR A 118 4.80 -11.00 -5.37
C TYR A 118 4.26 -11.22 -3.95
N LYS A 119 4.80 -12.20 -3.22
CA LYS A 119 4.34 -12.54 -1.86
C LYS A 119 4.74 -11.46 -0.86
N GLN A 120 5.94 -10.92 -0.99
CA GLN A 120 6.40 -9.77 -0.21
C GLN A 120 5.56 -8.53 -0.55
N GLY A 121 5.26 -8.30 -1.83
CA GLY A 121 4.38 -7.24 -2.30
C GLY A 121 3.02 -7.28 -1.64
N LEU A 122 2.33 -8.42 -1.69
CA LEU A 122 1.01 -8.60 -1.07
C LEU A 122 1.03 -8.33 0.43
N ARG A 123 2.05 -8.80 1.15
CA ARG A 123 2.19 -8.54 2.59
C ARG A 123 2.36 -7.06 2.89
N ARG A 124 3.13 -6.33 2.08
CA ARG A 124 3.34 -4.89 2.24
C ARG A 124 2.07 -4.10 1.87
N LEU A 125 1.36 -4.52 0.82
CA LEU A 125 0.08 -3.92 0.42
C LEU A 125 -0.96 -4.04 1.53
N GLN A 126 -1.11 -5.24 2.10
CA GLN A 126 -2.05 -5.48 3.20
C GLN A 126 -1.73 -4.58 4.40
N ARG A 127 -0.45 -4.41 4.74
CA ARG A 127 -0.04 -3.49 5.82
C ARG A 127 -0.37 -2.04 5.49
N ALA A 128 -0.07 -1.59 4.27
CA ALA A 128 -0.37 -0.24 3.84
C ALA A 128 -1.88 0.06 3.94
N PHE A 129 -2.72 -0.89 3.53
CA PHE A 129 -4.18 -0.77 3.62
C PHE A 129 -4.67 -0.70 5.07
N THR A 130 -4.19 -1.57 5.95
CA THR A 130 -4.56 -1.54 7.38
C THR A 130 -4.15 -0.22 8.04
N THR A 131 -2.97 0.30 7.73
CA THR A 131 -2.53 1.56 8.34
C THR A 131 -3.22 2.79 7.74
N ALA A 132 -3.59 2.76 6.46
CA ALA A 132 -4.42 3.82 5.85
C ALA A 132 -5.79 3.91 6.53
N GLN A 133 -6.46 2.78 6.77
CA GLN A 133 -7.74 2.75 7.50
C GLN A 133 -7.60 3.27 8.93
N ALA A 134 -6.58 2.82 9.66
CA ALA A 134 -6.36 3.26 11.05
C ALA A 134 -6.13 4.78 11.15
N ALA A 135 -5.54 5.41 10.13
CA ALA A 135 -5.38 6.86 10.08
C ALA A 135 -6.74 7.57 9.88
N SER A 136 -7.57 7.06 8.96
CA SER A 136 -8.91 7.62 8.70
C SER A 136 -9.85 7.54 9.90
N GLU A 137 -9.78 6.45 10.68
CA GLU A 137 -10.62 6.28 11.89
C GLU A 137 -10.17 7.17 13.07
N SER A 138 -8.94 7.70 13.02
CA SER A 138 -8.35 8.47 14.12
C SER A 138 -8.68 9.97 14.08
N GLU A 139 -9.27 10.48 12.98
CA GLU A 139 -9.63 11.90 12.86
C GLU A 139 -11.01 12.25 13.44
N ASP A 140 -11.75 11.26 13.93
CA ASP A 140 -13.11 11.47 14.47
C ASP A 140 -13.12 11.37 16.01
N SER A 141 -12.45 12.30 16.71
CA SER A 141 -12.64 12.43 18.16
C SER A 141 -12.34 13.81 18.77
N TYR A 142 -13.44 14.45 19.19
CA TYR A 142 -13.63 15.43 20.27
C TYR A 142 -13.19 16.90 20.06
N LYS A 143 -14.16 17.76 19.74
CA LYS A 143 -14.15 19.17 20.16
C LYS A 143 -14.69 19.25 21.60
N PRO A 144 -13.89 19.60 22.62
CA PRO A 144 -14.46 19.97 23.90
C PRO A 144 -15.07 21.36 23.74
N THR A 145 -16.40 21.43 23.79
CA THR A 145 -17.09 22.72 23.95
C THR A 145 -16.87 23.16 25.39
N LEU A 146 -16.11 24.25 25.57
CA LEU A 146 -16.03 24.99 26.83
C LEU A 146 -17.29 25.82 27.05
#